data_AF-A0A954XUB1-F1
#
_entry.id   AF-A0A954XUB1-F1
#
_cell.length_a   1.000
_cell.length_b   1.000
_cell.length_c   1.000
_cell.angle_alpha   90.00
_cell.angle_beta   90.00
_cell.angle_gamma   90.00
#
_symmetry.space_group_name_H-M   'P 1'
#
loop_
_entity.id
_entity.type
_entity.pdbx_description
1 polymer ?
#
loop_
_entity_poly.entity_id
_entity_poly.type
_entity_poly.pdbx_seq_one_letter_code
_entity_poly.pdbx_strand_id
1 'polypeptide(L)' 'MSDPIASLDGNAAESPDSANRRRALETAIREAVGDAISVHRHLGLPMATWQNGQVVWIPANELPASGADE' A
#
# COMPACT_ATOMS: atom_id res chain seq x y z
N MET A 1 22.19 27.89 37.57
CA MET A 1 20.81 27.52 37.19
C MET A 1 20.94 26.56 36.03
N SER A 2 20.71 25.27 36.26
CA SER A 2 20.83 24.23 35.24
C SER A 2 19.58 24.21 34.37
N ASP A 3 19.75 24.35 33.07
CA ASP A 3 18.73 24.00 32.09
C ASP A 3 18.59 22.47 32.04
N PRO A 4 17.41 21.88 32.26
CA PRO A 4 17.21 20.47 32.01
C PRO A 4 16.93 20.28 30.52
N ILE A 5 17.95 19.84 29.77
CA ILE A 5 17.71 19.14 28.51
C ILE A 5 16.98 17.85 28.90
N ALA A 6 15.65 17.89 28.81
CA ALA A 6 14.81 16.73 29.01
C ALA A 6 15.21 15.67 27.97
N SER A 7 15.55 14.50 28.50
CA SER A 7 15.89 13.29 27.78
C SER A 7 14.93 13.03 26.62
N LEU A 8 15.41 13.15 25.39
CA LEU A 8 14.78 12.56 24.21
C LEU A 8 15.13 11.08 24.19
N ASP A 9 14.67 10.34 25.20
CA ASP A 9 14.57 8.89 25.08
C ASP A 9 13.55 8.61 23.98
N GLY A 10 14.08 8.29 22.79
CA GLY A 10 13.35 8.00 21.56
C GLY A 10 12.56 6.71 21.67
N ASN A 11 11.52 6.71 22.50
CA ASN A 11 10.51 5.67 22.54
C ASN A 11 9.12 6.31 22.71
N ALA A 12 8.81 7.28 21.84
CA ALA A 12 7.43 7.69 21.63
C ALA A 12 6.74 6.53 20.90
N ALA A 13 6.17 5.60 21.66
CA ALA A 13 5.28 4.56 21.14
C ALA A 13 4.29 5.22 20.16
N GLU A 14 4.13 4.64 18.98
CA GLU A 14 3.24 5.19 17.97
C GLU A 14 1.87 5.50 18.58
N SER A 15 1.38 6.74 18.38
CA SER A 15 0.04 7.11 18.82
C SER A 15 -0.99 6.15 18.20
N PRO A 16 -1.98 5.67 18.96
CA PRO A 16 -3.05 4.83 18.42
C PRO A 16 -3.73 5.44 17.18
N ASP A 17 -3.82 6.77 17.09
CA ASP A 17 -4.38 7.46 15.93
C ASP A 17 -3.54 7.28 14.66
N SER A 18 -2.21 7.37 14.76
CA SER A 18 -1.33 7.22 13.60
C SER A 18 -1.29 5.76 13.11
N ALA A 19 -1.31 4.80 14.02
CA ALA A 19 -1.41 3.37 13.68
C ALA A 19 -2.75 3.04 13.00
N ASN A 20 -3.86 3.58 13.51
CA ASN A 20 -5.19 3.39 12.89
C ASN A 20 -5.26 4.03 11.51
N ARG A 21 -4.73 5.25 11.36
CA ARG A 21 -4.68 5.94 10.05
C ARG A 21 -3.87 5.15 9.03
N ARG A 22 -2.73 4.58 9.44
CA ARG A 22 -1.92 3.72 8.56
C ARG A 22 -2.70 2.51 8.07
N ARG A 23 -3.39 1.79 8.97
CA ARG A 23 -4.20 0.62 8.60
C ARG A 23 -5.33 0.97 7.64
N ALA A 24 -6.01 2.10 7.88
CA ALA A 24 -7.06 2.59 7.00
C ALA A 24 -6.50 2.92 5.61
N LEU A 25 -5.34 3.59 5.54
CA LEU A 25 -4.66 3.90 4.29
C LEU A 25 -4.24 2.64 3.52
N GLU A 26 -3.61 1.68 4.20
CA GLU A 26 -3.21 0.40 3.60
C GLU A 26 -4.40 -0.38 3.04
N THR A 27 -5.54 -0.33 3.74
CA THR A 27 -6.78 -0.98 3.30
C THR A 27 -7.33 -0.29 2.06
N ALA A 28 -7.45 1.04 2.08
CA ALA A 28 -7.92 1.80 0.93
C ALA A 28 -7.03 1.61 -0.32
N ILE A 29 -5.70 1.56 -0.14
CA ILE A 29 -4.77 1.29 -1.24
C ILE A 29 -4.97 -0.13 -1.79
N ARG A 30 -5.08 -1.14 -0.92
CA ARG A 30 -5.30 -2.53 -1.34
C ARG A 30 -6.60 -2.71 -2.12
N GLU A 31 -7.68 -2.11 -1.64
CA GLU A 31 -8.99 -2.13 -2.32
C GLU A 31 -8.90 -1.47 -3.70
N ALA A 32 -8.34 -0.25 -3.78
CA ALA A 32 -8.19 0.46 -5.04
C ALA A 32 -7.32 -0.29 -6.06
N VAL A 33 -6.25 -0.95 -5.61
CA VAL A 33 -5.40 -1.80 -6.47
C VAL A 33 -6.17 -3.03 -6.94
N GLY A 34 -6.91 -3.70 -6.05
CA GLY A 34 -7.74 -4.85 -6.39
C GLY A 34 -8.80 -4.51 -7.45
N ASP A 35 -9.48 -3.37 -7.28
CA ASP A 35 -10.47 -2.87 -8.24
C ASP A 35 -9.85 -2.56 -9.60
N ALA A 36 -8.71 -1.87 -9.63
CA ALA A 36 -8.01 -1.57 -10.88
C ALA A 36 -7.62 -2.86 -11.63
N ILE A 37 -7.09 -3.85 -10.93
CA ILE A 37 -6.74 -5.16 -11.51
C ILE A 37 -7.99 -5.84 -12.06
N SER A 38 -9.09 -5.87 -11.28
CA SER A 38 -10.35 -6.47 -11.69
C SER A 38 -10.91 -5.84 -12.98
N VAL A 39 -10.93 -4.50 -13.06
CA VAL A 39 -11.38 -3.76 -14.24
C VAL A 39 -10.52 -4.08 -15.45
N HIS A 40 -9.19 -4.06 -15.33
CA HIS A 40 -8.28 -4.36 -16.43
C HIS A 40 -8.45 -5.81 -16.93
N ARG A 41 -8.58 -6.78 -16.01
CA ARG A 41 -8.88 -8.17 -16.34
C ARG A 41 -10.19 -8.30 -17.12
N HIS A 42 -11.25 -7.68 -16.61
CA HIS A 42 -12.58 -7.76 -17.22
C HIS A 42 -12.62 -7.15 -18.62
N LEU A 43 -11.92 -6.03 -18.82
CA LEU A 43 -11.87 -5.33 -20.11
C LEU A 43 -10.82 -5.91 -21.08
N GLY A 44 -10.02 -6.88 -20.65
CA GLY A 44 -8.93 -7.43 -21.48
C GLY A 44 -7.78 -6.44 -21.73
N LEU A 45 -7.62 -5.44 -20.85
CA LEU A 45 -6.61 -4.39 -20.98
C LEU A 45 -5.32 -4.76 -20.21
N PRO A 46 -4.14 -4.70 -20.84
CA PRO A 46 -2.89 -4.92 -20.13
C PRO A 46 -2.64 -3.81 -19.09
N MET A 47 -1.83 -4.12 -18.08
CA MET A 47 -1.43 -3.15 -17.05
C MET A 47 0.08 -3.03 -16.99
N ALA A 48 0.60 -1.79 -16.93
CA ALA A 48 2.00 -1.54 -16.71
C ALA A 48 2.34 -1.65 -15.21
N THR A 49 3.42 -2.35 -14.89
CA THR A 49 3.98 -2.47 -13.54
C THR A 49 5.45 -2.08 -13.56
N TRP A 50 5.97 -1.62 -12.41
CA TRP A 50 7.39 -1.35 -12.26
C TRP A 50 8.07 -2.56 -11.61
N GLN A 51 8.99 -3.21 -12.33
CA GLN A 51 9.72 -4.38 -11.84
C GLN A 51 11.19 -4.22 -12.15
N ASN A 52 12.06 -4.38 -11.14
CA ASN A 52 13.51 -4.35 -11.32
C ASN A 52 14.04 -3.11 -12.07
N GLY A 53 13.46 -1.94 -11.82
CA GLY A 53 13.92 -0.69 -12.43
C GLY A 53 13.40 -0.42 -13.85
N GLN A 54 12.44 -1.20 -14.34
CA GLN A 54 11.86 -1.02 -15.68
C GLN A 54 10.33 -1.18 -15.66
N VAL A 55 9.69 -0.63 -16.69
CA VAL A 55 8.26 -0.83 -16.95
C VAL A 55 8.06 -2.19 -17.62
N VAL A 56 7.23 -3.04 -16.99
CA VAL A 56 6.83 -4.35 -17.51
C VAL A 56 5.31 -4.35 -17.70
N TRP A 57 4.87 -4.69 -18.91
CA TRP A 57 3.45 -4.84 -19.23
C TRP A 57 3.00 -6.26 -18.91
N ILE A 58 1.97 -6.38 -18.09
CA ILE A 58 1.32 -7.65 -17.78
C ILE A 58 0.04 -7.75 -18.61
N PRO A 59 -0.10 -8.78 -19.47
CA PRO A 59 -1.34 -9.07 -20.18
C PRO A 59 -2.53 -9.26 -19.22
N ALA A 60 -3.74 -8.89 -19.64
CA ALA A 60 -4.92 -8.94 -18.78
C ALA A 60 -5.22 -10.34 -18.22
N ASN A 61 -4.95 -11.40 -19.00
CA ASN A 61 -5.14 -12.79 -18.59
C ASN A 61 -4.09 -13.31 -17.59
N GLU A 62 -2.99 -12.58 -17.39
CA GLU A 62 -1.91 -12.91 -16.46
C GLU A 62 -1.95 -12.06 -15.18
N LEU A 63 -2.84 -11.06 -15.12
CA LEU A 63 -3.05 -10.28 -13.90
C LEU A 63 -3.59 -11.18 -12.78
N PRO A 64 -3.13 -11.00 -11.53
CA PRO A 64 -3.56 -11.81 -10.39
C PRO A 64 -5.07 -11.65 -10.15
N ALA A 65 -5.70 -12.66 -9.54
CA ALA A 65 -7.07 -12.48 -9.07
C ALA A 65 -7.04 -11.44 -7.95
N SER A 66 -8.01 -10.52 -7.92
CA SER A 66 -8.17 -9.65 -6.76
C SER A 66 -8.26 -10.57 -5.54
N GLY A 67 -7.41 -10.36 -4.54
CA GLY A 67 -7.29 -11.20 -3.35
C GLY A 67 -8.48 -11.12 -2.41
N ALA A 68 -9.71 -11.05 -2.93
CA ALA A 68 -10.95 -11.15 -2.18
C ALA A 68 -11.38 -12.61 -1.91
N ASP A 69 -10.64 -13.59 -2.45
CA ASP A 69 -10.92 -15.03 -2.31
C ASP A 69 -9.98 -15.74 -1.31
N GLU A 70 -9.30 -15.03 -0.40
CA GLU A 70 -8.51 -15.63 0.69
C GLU A 70 -9.01 -15.21 2.09
#